data_AF-A0A3M1DNI1-F1
#
_entry.id   AF-A0A3M1DNI1-F1
#
_cell.length_a   1.000
_cell.length_b   1.000
_cell.length_c   1.000
_cell.angle_alpha   90.00
_cell.angle_beta   90.00
_cell.angle_gamma   90.00
#
_symmetry.space_group_name_H-M   'P 1'
#
loop_
_entity.id
_entity.type
_entity.pdbx_description
1 polymer ?
#
loop_
_entity_poly.entity_id
_entity_poly.type
_entity_poly.pdbx_seq_one_letter_code
_entity_poly.pdbx_strand_id
1 'polypeptide(L)'
;MSQPPGTPTLPPEAGRLPEGLREPLEHAWRDFLGACEREGMAPPQEPGLLAQLVRVWGVSPFVARECARQPRILAPEGVARLERPLEPGELAAGLRGAVGEGGSEEEFMRRLRLFRQREMVRIAWRDIAGLAPLEETCGDLSDLADAAIDQALQWLAAEMEPGVGRPFDRDGREQSLAVIAMGKLGARELNFSSDVDLIFLHSG
;
A
#
# COMPACT_ATOMS: atom_id res chain seq x y z
N MET A 1 -43.73 -2.65 9.66
CA MET A 1 -42.75 -3.61 10.20
C MET A 1 -41.60 -3.65 9.20
N SER A 2 -40.52 -2.90 9.45
CA SER A 2 -39.33 -2.97 8.60
C SER A 2 -38.72 -4.37 8.76
N GLN A 3 -38.45 -5.05 7.65
CA GLN A 3 -37.65 -6.26 7.67
C GLN A 3 -36.31 -5.96 8.36
N PRO A 4 -35.74 -6.89 9.15
CA PRO A 4 -34.36 -6.77 9.54
C PRO A 4 -33.50 -6.65 8.26
N PRO A 5 -32.44 -5.82 8.24
CA PRO A 5 -31.55 -5.77 7.10
C PRO A 5 -31.10 -7.19 6.78
N GLY A 6 -31.44 -7.67 5.58
CA GLY A 6 -31.11 -9.02 5.15
C GLY A 6 -29.62 -9.25 5.35
N THR A 7 -29.27 -10.42 5.88
CA THR A 7 -27.86 -10.79 6.06
C THR A 7 -27.13 -10.54 4.74
N PRO A 8 -26.06 -9.73 4.72
CA PRO A 8 -25.35 -9.44 3.49
C PRO A 8 -24.91 -10.77 2.87
N THR A 9 -25.42 -11.05 1.68
CA THR A 9 -25.17 -12.33 1.01
C THR A 9 -23.73 -12.34 0.54
N LEU A 10 -22.97 -13.35 0.95
CA LEU A 10 -21.62 -13.58 0.45
C LEU A 10 -21.63 -13.68 -1.08
N PRO A 11 -20.53 -13.31 -1.75
CA PRO A 11 -20.36 -13.62 -3.16
C PRO A 11 -20.52 -15.13 -3.41
N PRO A 12 -21.22 -15.56 -4.48
CA PRO A 12 -21.43 -16.97 -4.79
C PRO A 12 -20.15 -17.82 -4.81
N GLU A 13 -19.02 -17.19 -5.14
CA GLU A 13 -17.69 -17.78 -5.22
C GLU A 13 -17.19 -18.31 -3.86
N ALA A 14 -17.70 -17.76 -2.74
CA ALA A 14 -17.33 -18.16 -1.38
C ALA A 14 -17.69 -19.62 -1.05
N GLY A 15 -18.64 -20.22 -1.80
CA GLY A 15 -19.02 -21.63 -1.61
C GLY A 15 -17.89 -22.63 -1.81
N ARG A 16 -16.78 -22.22 -2.45
CA ARG A 16 -15.60 -23.05 -2.71
C ARG A 16 -14.53 -23.00 -1.62
N LEU A 17 -14.68 -22.12 -0.61
CA LEU A 17 -13.70 -21.99 0.45
C LEU A 17 -13.84 -23.09 1.52
N PRO A 18 -12.71 -23.51 2.15
CA PRO A 18 -12.72 -24.30 3.37
C PRO A 18 -13.59 -23.66 4.45
N GLU A 19 -14.25 -24.48 5.25
CA GLU A 19 -15.22 -24.03 6.26
C GLU A 19 -14.63 -22.99 7.24
N GLY A 20 -13.38 -23.19 7.68
CA GLY A 20 -12.69 -22.26 8.59
C GLY A 20 -12.37 -20.87 8.01
N LEU A 21 -12.48 -20.67 6.69
CA LEU A 21 -12.27 -19.37 6.06
C LEU A 21 -13.57 -18.62 5.75
N ARG A 22 -14.73 -19.27 5.91
CA ARG A 22 -16.03 -18.65 5.60
C ARG A 22 -16.40 -17.57 6.60
N GLU A 23 -16.34 -17.87 7.89
CA GLU A 23 -16.72 -16.90 8.93
C GLU A 23 -15.86 -15.61 8.90
N PRO A 24 -14.51 -15.67 8.81
CA PRO A 24 -13.70 -14.46 8.64
C PRO A 24 -14.05 -13.66 7.38
N LEU A 25 -14.33 -14.36 6.27
CA LEU A 25 -14.75 -13.71 5.02
C LEU A 25 -16.12 -13.03 5.16
N GLU A 26 -17.09 -13.68 5.80
CA GLU A 26 -18.42 -13.11 6.07
C GLU A 26 -18.33 -11.83 6.89
N HIS A 27 -17.47 -11.83 7.91
CA HIS A 27 -17.23 -10.65 8.73
C HIS A 27 -16.61 -9.53 7.90
N ALA A 28 -15.55 -9.81 7.14
CA ALA A 28 -14.92 -8.83 6.26
C ALA A 28 -15.88 -8.26 5.20
N TRP A 29 -16.72 -9.12 4.60
CA TRP A 29 -17.73 -8.72 3.62
C TRP A 29 -18.77 -7.79 4.23
N ARG A 30 -19.26 -8.11 5.43
CA ARG A 30 -20.20 -7.26 6.15
C ARG A 30 -19.60 -5.88 6.46
N ASP A 31 -18.36 -5.86 6.95
CA ASP A 31 -17.67 -4.62 7.29
C ASP A 31 -17.45 -3.73 6.06
N PHE A 32 -17.04 -4.34 4.94
CA PHE A 32 -16.89 -3.66 3.67
C PHE A 32 -18.21 -3.11 3.13
N LEU A 33 -19.29 -3.89 3.16
CA LEU A 33 -20.61 -3.41 2.72
C LEU A 33 -21.10 -2.23 3.56
N GLY A 34 -20.90 -2.28 4.87
CA GLY A 34 -21.20 -1.15 5.74
C GLY A 34 -20.34 0.09 5.43
N ALA A 35 -19.09 -0.10 4.98
CA ALA A 35 -18.24 1.00 4.52
C ALA A 35 -18.71 1.59 3.18
N CYS A 36 -19.07 0.73 2.22
CA CYS A 36 -19.68 1.15 0.96
C CYS A 36 -20.94 1.98 1.19
N GLU A 37 -21.83 1.54 2.09
CA GLU A 37 -23.05 2.29 2.44
C GLU A 37 -22.73 3.67 3.02
N ARG A 38 -21.78 3.76 3.97
CA ARG A 38 -21.35 5.03 4.57
C ARG A 38 -20.75 5.99 3.54
N GLU A 39 -20.06 5.48 2.52
CA GLU A 39 -19.46 6.29 1.45
C GLU A 39 -20.39 6.52 0.24
N GLY A 40 -21.60 5.94 0.24
CA GLY A 40 -22.52 6.02 -0.91
C GLY A 40 -22.00 5.30 -2.16
N MET A 41 -21.15 4.28 -1.97
CA MET A 41 -20.54 3.50 -3.04
C MET A 41 -21.31 2.19 -3.25
N ALA A 42 -21.51 1.80 -4.52
CA ALA A 42 -22.02 0.48 -4.84
C ALA A 42 -20.92 -0.59 -4.67
N PRO A 43 -21.19 -1.73 -4.02
CA PRO A 43 -20.23 -2.81 -3.95
C PRO A 43 -19.99 -3.45 -5.32
N PRO A 44 -18.79 -4.03 -5.57
CA PRO A 44 -18.47 -4.65 -6.84
C PRO A 44 -19.43 -5.79 -7.16
N GLN A 45 -19.80 -5.90 -8.44
CA GLN A 45 -20.70 -6.96 -8.96
C GLN A 45 -20.01 -7.86 -9.98
N GLU A 46 -18.83 -7.47 -10.49
CA GLU A 46 -18.13 -8.20 -11.54
C GLU A 46 -17.67 -9.58 -11.02
N PRO A 47 -18.12 -10.71 -11.61
CA PRO A 47 -17.83 -12.05 -11.09
C PRO A 47 -16.32 -12.36 -11.01
N GLY A 48 -15.53 -11.85 -11.96
CA GLY A 48 -14.08 -12.01 -11.95
C GLY A 48 -13.44 -11.36 -10.73
N LEU A 49 -13.87 -10.14 -10.39
CA LEU A 49 -13.39 -9.42 -9.22
C LEU A 49 -13.86 -10.05 -7.91
N LEU A 50 -15.10 -10.53 -7.86
CA LEU A 50 -15.64 -11.24 -6.69
C LEU A 50 -14.87 -12.54 -6.41
N ALA A 51 -14.51 -13.29 -7.47
CA ALA A 51 -13.66 -14.47 -7.34
C ALA A 51 -12.27 -14.14 -6.79
N GLN A 52 -11.66 -13.03 -7.26
CA GLN A 52 -10.39 -12.55 -6.72
C GLN A 52 -10.54 -12.14 -5.25
N LEU A 53 -11.56 -11.36 -4.91
CA LEU A 53 -11.84 -10.88 -3.55
C LEU A 53 -11.96 -12.03 -2.56
N VAL A 54 -12.77 -13.04 -2.87
CA VAL A 54 -12.96 -14.24 -2.03
C VAL A 54 -11.63 -14.93 -1.74
N ARG A 55 -10.76 -15.05 -2.75
CA ARG A 55 -9.42 -15.62 -2.59
C ARG A 55 -8.52 -14.72 -1.74
N VAL A 56 -8.42 -13.45 -2.10
CA VAL A 56 -7.50 -12.48 -1.48
C VAL A 56 -7.86 -12.26 -0.01
N TRP A 57 -9.13 -12.08 0.31
CA TRP A 57 -9.58 -11.85 1.69
C TRP A 57 -9.57 -13.12 2.54
N GLY A 58 -9.77 -14.29 1.91
CA GLY A 58 -9.61 -15.57 2.58
C GLY A 58 -8.16 -15.84 3.02
N VAL A 59 -7.17 -15.29 2.30
CA VAL A 59 -5.74 -15.47 2.60
C VAL A 59 -5.18 -14.31 3.42
N SER A 60 -5.62 -13.07 3.17
CA SER A 60 -5.06 -11.86 3.75
C SER A 60 -6.12 -11.05 4.50
N PRO A 61 -6.25 -11.26 5.83
CA PRO A 61 -7.06 -10.40 6.70
C PRO A 61 -6.62 -8.94 6.66
N PHE A 62 -5.35 -8.66 6.37
CA PHE A 62 -4.84 -7.31 6.18
C PHE A 62 -5.54 -6.62 5.00
N VAL A 63 -5.56 -7.26 3.82
CA VAL A 63 -6.20 -6.68 2.62
C VAL A 63 -7.70 -6.49 2.86
N ALA A 64 -8.35 -7.48 3.46
CA ALA A 64 -9.77 -7.41 3.79
C ALA A 64 -10.12 -6.19 4.68
N ARG A 65 -9.34 -5.97 5.75
CA ARG A 65 -9.51 -4.81 6.63
C ARG A 65 -9.25 -3.49 5.91
N GLU A 66 -8.21 -3.41 5.09
CA GLU A 66 -7.90 -2.17 4.38
C GLU A 66 -8.95 -1.83 3.32
N CYS A 67 -9.50 -2.82 2.61
CA CYS A 67 -10.65 -2.60 1.72
C CYS A 67 -11.88 -2.12 2.49
N ALA A 68 -12.15 -2.65 3.69
CA ALA A 68 -13.26 -2.17 4.52
C ALA A 68 -13.02 -0.74 5.08
N ARG A 69 -11.76 -0.36 5.35
CA ARG A 69 -11.41 1.00 5.77
C ARG A 69 -11.44 2.00 4.62
N GLN A 70 -11.13 1.55 3.40
CA GLN A 70 -11.00 2.35 2.20
C GLN A 70 -11.74 1.65 1.04
N PRO A 71 -13.08 1.64 1.04
CA PRO A 71 -13.87 0.89 0.06
C PRO A 71 -13.59 1.30 -1.40
N ARG A 72 -13.13 2.53 -1.62
CA ARG A 72 -12.70 3.04 -2.93
C ARG A 72 -11.55 2.27 -3.59
N ILE A 73 -10.80 1.46 -2.84
CA ILE A 73 -9.82 0.51 -3.43
C ILE A 73 -10.52 -0.43 -4.43
N LEU A 74 -11.79 -0.77 -4.17
CA LEU A 74 -12.61 -1.63 -5.04
C LEU A 74 -13.61 -0.86 -5.90
N ALA A 75 -13.48 0.47 -6.00
CA ALA A 75 -14.16 1.26 -7.02
C ALA A 75 -13.51 1.00 -8.40
N PRO A 76 -14.17 1.29 -9.53
CA PRO A 76 -13.66 0.98 -10.87
C PRO A 76 -12.21 1.45 -11.12
N GLU A 77 -11.85 2.66 -10.69
CA GLU A 77 -10.50 3.20 -10.84
C GLU A 77 -9.48 2.48 -9.95
N GLY A 78 -9.90 2.08 -8.75
CA GLY A 78 -9.09 1.30 -7.81
C GLY A 78 -8.81 -0.10 -8.36
N VAL A 79 -9.85 -0.78 -8.86
CA VAL A 79 -9.74 -2.10 -9.50
C VAL A 79 -8.83 -2.05 -10.72
N ALA A 80 -9.00 -1.04 -11.59
CA ALA A 80 -8.14 -0.86 -12.76
C ALA A 80 -6.66 -0.71 -12.37
N ARG A 81 -6.36 -0.13 -11.21
CA ARG A 81 -5.00 -0.05 -10.66
C ARG A 81 -4.52 -1.37 -10.04
N LEU A 82 -5.40 -2.14 -9.37
CA LEU A 82 -5.06 -3.45 -8.82
C LEU A 82 -4.65 -4.44 -9.92
N GLU A 83 -5.36 -4.43 -11.05
CA GLU A 83 -5.23 -5.46 -12.08
C GLU A 83 -4.03 -5.27 -13.01
N ARG A 84 -3.34 -4.12 -12.97
CA ARG A 84 -2.17 -3.86 -13.83
C ARG A 84 -0.85 -3.66 -13.05
N PRO A 85 0.30 -3.94 -13.68
CA PRO A 85 1.58 -3.48 -13.16
C PRO A 85 1.68 -1.96 -13.21
N LEU A 86 2.54 -1.39 -12.37
CA LEU A 86 2.86 0.03 -12.42
C LEU A 86 3.98 0.29 -13.43
N GLU A 87 3.89 1.43 -14.11
CA GLU A 87 4.98 1.87 -14.97
C GLU A 87 6.18 2.36 -14.14
N PRO A 88 7.42 2.29 -14.68
CA PRO A 88 8.59 2.82 -14.00
C PRO A 88 8.39 4.27 -13.55
N GLY A 89 8.63 4.53 -12.26
CA GLY A 89 8.48 5.86 -11.64
C GLY A 89 7.04 6.26 -11.29
N GLU A 90 6.02 5.48 -11.69
CA GLU A 90 4.63 5.76 -11.36
C GLU A 90 4.38 5.71 -9.84
N LEU A 91 4.96 4.72 -9.15
CA LEU A 91 4.86 4.58 -7.69
C LEU A 91 5.44 5.81 -6.99
N ALA A 92 6.66 6.22 -7.36
CA ALA A 92 7.34 7.36 -6.76
C ALA A 92 6.59 8.68 -7.04
N ALA A 93 6.04 8.85 -8.24
CA ALA A 93 5.20 10.01 -8.57
C ALA A 93 3.90 10.02 -7.75
N GLY A 94 3.26 8.86 -7.61
CA GLY A 94 2.08 8.69 -6.77
C GLY A 94 2.35 9.01 -5.30
N LEU A 95 3.50 8.59 -4.77
CA LEU A 95 3.90 8.87 -3.40
C LEU A 95 4.13 10.37 -3.18
N ARG A 96 4.89 11.02 -4.08
CA ARG A 96 5.09 12.49 -4.04
C ARG A 96 3.76 13.23 -4.03
N GLY A 97 2.82 12.85 -4.88
CA GLY A 97 1.49 13.45 -4.92
C GLY A 97 0.65 13.21 -3.66
N ALA A 98 0.76 12.03 -3.05
CA ALA A 98 0.00 11.65 -1.86
C ALA A 98 0.52 12.31 -0.58
N VAL A 99 1.84 12.46 -0.46
CA VAL A 99 2.47 13.12 0.68
C VAL A 99 2.41 14.64 0.55
N GLY A 100 2.60 15.17 -0.66
CA GLY A 100 2.65 16.59 -0.92
C GLY A 100 3.89 17.27 -0.33
N GLU A 101 3.90 18.59 -0.37
CA GLU A 101 4.97 19.42 0.19
C GLU A 101 4.58 20.00 1.55
N GLY A 102 5.54 20.04 2.48
CA GLY A 102 5.38 20.64 3.81
C GLY A 102 4.39 19.91 4.73
N GLY A 103 3.98 20.62 5.79
CA GLY A 103 3.16 20.07 6.87
C GLY A 103 4.01 19.54 8.03
N SER A 104 3.36 19.22 9.16
CA SER A 104 4.05 18.68 10.33
C SER A 104 4.57 17.26 10.06
N GLU A 105 5.57 16.84 10.83
CA GLU A 105 6.10 15.47 10.81
C GLU A 105 4.99 14.43 10.98
N GLU A 106 4.05 14.67 11.90
CA GLU A 106 2.92 13.77 12.16
C GLU A 106 2.05 13.57 10.91
N GLU A 107 1.80 14.66 10.18
CA GLU A 107 0.98 14.65 8.98
C GLU A 107 1.71 13.98 7.81
N PHE A 108 3.00 14.29 7.62
CA PHE A 108 3.87 13.60 6.66
C PHE A 108 3.86 12.09 6.91
N MET A 109 4.16 11.68 8.14
CA MET A 109 4.22 10.29 8.54
C MET A 109 2.87 9.59 8.37
N ARG A 110 1.76 10.29 8.63
CA ARG A 110 0.40 9.77 8.40
C ARG A 110 0.14 9.53 6.91
N ARG A 111 0.46 10.49 6.03
CA ARG A 111 0.29 10.37 4.58
C ARG A 111 1.16 9.24 4.00
N LEU A 112 2.42 9.17 4.41
CA LEU A 112 3.34 8.10 4.00
C LEU A 112 2.81 6.71 4.40
N ARG A 113 2.32 6.55 5.64
CA ARG A 113 1.71 5.29 6.09
C ARG A 113 0.48 4.91 5.29
N LEU A 114 -0.39 5.86 4.97
CA LEU A 114 -1.60 5.60 4.17
C LEU A 114 -1.24 5.19 2.74
N PHE A 115 -0.29 5.88 2.11
CA PHE A 115 0.19 5.50 0.78
C PHE A 115 0.78 4.09 0.78
N ARG A 116 1.67 3.81 1.75
CA ARG A 116 2.29 2.48 1.91
C ARG A 116 1.24 1.39 2.10
N GLN A 117 0.23 1.61 2.93
CA GLN A 117 -0.86 0.65 3.14
C GLN A 117 -1.61 0.38 1.83
N ARG A 118 -1.92 1.41 1.05
CA ARG A 118 -2.62 1.27 -0.24
C ARG A 118 -1.81 0.48 -1.25
N GLU A 119 -0.52 0.79 -1.40
CA GLU A 119 0.34 0.04 -2.33
C GLU A 119 0.61 -1.39 -1.82
N MET A 120 0.70 -1.60 -0.51
CA MET A 120 0.78 -2.95 0.06
C MET A 120 -0.46 -3.79 -0.26
N VAL A 121 -1.66 -3.19 -0.24
CA VAL A 121 -2.89 -3.85 -0.69
C VAL A 121 -2.80 -4.21 -2.17
N ARG A 122 -2.34 -3.29 -3.04
CA ARG A 122 -2.16 -3.56 -4.47
C ARG A 122 -1.24 -4.75 -4.71
N ILE A 123 -0.08 -4.75 -4.08
CA ILE A 123 0.94 -5.77 -4.25
C ILE A 123 0.43 -7.13 -3.74
N ALA A 124 -0.13 -7.18 -2.52
CA ALA A 124 -0.71 -8.39 -1.95
C ALA A 124 -1.89 -8.93 -2.77
N TRP A 125 -2.72 -8.04 -3.31
CA TRP A 125 -3.82 -8.43 -4.18
C TRP A 125 -3.29 -9.12 -5.44
N ARG A 126 -2.31 -8.52 -6.11
CA ARG A 126 -1.72 -9.06 -7.34
C ARG A 126 -1.05 -10.41 -7.12
N ASP A 127 -0.29 -10.55 -6.04
CA ASP A 127 0.35 -11.81 -5.65
C ASP A 127 -0.70 -12.91 -5.40
N ILE A 128 -1.62 -12.68 -4.47
CA ILE A 128 -2.59 -13.71 -4.04
C ILE A 128 -3.61 -14.05 -5.14
N ALA A 129 -4.01 -13.07 -5.96
CA ALA A 129 -4.91 -13.29 -7.09
C ALA A 129 -4.20 -13.96 -8.29
N GLY A 130 -2.86 -14.10 -8.25
CA GLY A 130 -2.07 -14.70 -9.33
C GLY A 130 -1.93 -13.79 -10.56
N LEU A 131 -1.98 -12.47 -10.35
CA LEU A 131 -1.85 -11.44 -11.38
C LEU A 131 -0.41 -10.95 -11.58
N ALA A 132 0.49 -11.28 -10.66
CA ALA A 132 1.91 -10.95 -10.72
C ALA A 132 2.75 -12.18 -10.34
N PRO A 133 3.87 -12.43 -11.03
CA PRO A 133 4.85 -13.42 -10.59
C PRO A 133 5.61 -12.92 -9.34
N LEU A 134 6.32 -13.84 -8.68
CA LEU A 134 7.07 -13.53 -7.45
C LEU A 134 8.10 -12.44 -7.67
N GLU A 135 8.80 -12.46 -8.81
CA GLU A 135 9.83 -11.48 -9.15
C GLU A 135 9.25 -10.06 -9.26
N GLU A 136 8.05 -9.91 -9.83
CA GLU A 136 7.35 -8.62 -9.90
C GLU A 136 6.91 -8.17 -8.50
N THR A 137 6.42 -9.09 -7.67
CA THR A 137 5.99 -8.79 -6.31
C THR A 137 7.17 -8.33 -5.44
N CYS A 138 8.31 -9.01 -5.51
CA CYS A 138 9.54 -8.60 -4.84
C CYS A 138 10.08 -7.26 -5.34
N GLY A 139 10.02 -7.03 -6.65
CA GLY A 139 10.39 -5.76 -7.27
C GLY A 139 9.50 -4.61 -6.77
N ASP A 140 8.18 -4.79 -6.80
CA ASP A 140 7.20 -3.80 -6.34
C ASP A 140 7.38 -3.45 -4.84
N LEU A 141 7.68 -4.46 -4.00
CA LEU A 141 7.97 -4.23 -2.57
C LEU A 141 9.26 -3.43 -2.38
N SER A 142 10.28 -3.72 -3.18
CA SER A 142 11.56 -3.02 -3.15
C SER A 142 11.39 -1.57 -3.62
N ASP A 143 10.68 -1.35 -4.72
CA ASP A 143 10.38 -0.01 -5.25
C ASP A 143 9.54 0.83 -4.27
N LEU A 144 8.60 0.20 -3.54
CA LEU A 144 7.85 0.87 -2.50
C LEU A 144 8.75 1.32 -1.33
N ALA A 145 9.70 0.47 -0.92
CA ALA A 145 10.65 0.81 0.14
C ALA A 145 11.59 1.94 -0.30
N ASP A 146 12.18 1.83 -1.49
CA ASP A 146 13.06 2.85 -2.07
C ASP A 146 12.35 4.20 -2.16
N ALA A 147 11.15 4.24 -2.75
CA ALA A 147 10.39 5.48 -2.87
C ALA A 147 10.05 6.09 -1.50
N ALA A 148 9.72 5.27 -0.50
CA ALA A 148 9.42 5.73 0.85
C ALA A 148 10.65 6.33 1.55
N ILE A 149 11.81 5.71 1.38
CA ILE A 149 13.09 6.21 1.92
C ILE A 149 13.43 7.54 1.27
N ASP A 150 13.42 7.60 -0.06
CA ASP A 150 13.71 8.83 -0.81
C ASP A 150 12.79 9.97 -0.39
N GLN A 151 11.49 9.70 -0.27
CA GLN A 151 10.51 10.70 0.13
C GLN A 151 10.73 11.20 1.56
N ALA A 152 11.12 10.32 2.49
CA ALA A 152 11.45 10.69 3.87
C ALA A 152 12.70 11.53 3.96
N LEU A 153 13.75 11.19 3.21
CA LEU A 153 14.99 11.96 3.15
C LEU A 153 14.74 13.37 2.59
N GLN A 154 13.98 13.48 1.51
CA GLN A 154 13.61 14.76 0.91
C GLN A 154 12.80 15.63 1.87
N TRP A 155 11.84 15.05 2.58
CA TRP A 155 11.04 15.78 3.56
C TRP A 155 11.88 16.26 4.75
N LEU A 156 12.72 15.38 5.31
CA LEU A 156 13.61 15.72 6.43
C LEU A 156 14.60 16.82 6.05
N ALA A 157 15.19 16.75 4.84
CA ALA A 157 16.10 17.78 4.36
C ALA A 157 15.41 19.15 4.28
N ALA A 158 14.20 19.21 3.72
CA ALA A 158 13.42 20.44 3.61
C ALA A 158 12.99 21.00 4.98
N GLU A 159 12.63 20.14 5.92
CA GLU A 159 12.21 20.55 7.28
C GLU A 159 13.38 21.06 8.12
N MET A 160 14.58 20.47 7.96
CA MET A 160 15.76 20.85 8.74
C MET A 160 16.44 22.12 8.20
N GLU A 161 16.39 22.37 6.89
CA GLU A 161 17.10 23.47 6.23
C GLU A 161 16.86 24.86 6.88
N PRO A 162 15.64 25.27 7.27
CA PRO A 162 15.41 26.56 7.93
C PRO A 162 16.10 26.71 9.30
N GLY A 163 16.30 25.61 10.02
CA GLY A 163 16.82 25.61 11.38
C GLY A 163 18.33 25.41 11.46
N VAL A 164 18.86 24.47 10.68
CA VAL A 164 20.30 24.11 10.69
C VAL A 164 21.07 24.56 9.45
N GLY A 165 20.36 25.03 8.42
CA GLY A 165 20.96 25.33 7.11
C GLY A 165 21.38 24.07 6.36
N ARG A 166 22.06 24.27 5.24
CA ARG A 166 22.67 23.19 4.46
C ARG A 166 24.06 22.87 5.02
N PRO A 167 24.46 21.59 5.09
CA PRO A 167 25.78 21.22 5.56
C PRO A 167 26.84 21.55 4.50
N PHE A 168 27.96 22.15 4.91
CA PHE A 168 29.11 22.43 4.06
C PHE A 168 30.39 21.88 4.68
N ASP A 169 31.31 21.39 3.85
CA ASP A 169 32.66 20.98 4.27
C ASP A 169 33.54 22.20 4.64
N ARG A 170 34.79 21.95 5.04
CA ARG A 170 35.75 23.02 5.39
C ARG A 170 36.14 23.91 4.21
N ASP A 171 35.97 23.43 2.98
CA ASP A 171 36.27 24.14 1.75
C ASP A 171 35.04 24.87 1.17
N GLY A 172 33.90 24.81 1.85
CA GLY A 172 32.64 25.44 1.44
C GLY A 172 31.86 24.66 0.38
N ARG A 173 32.09 23.35 0.21
CA ARG A 173 31.29 22.48 -0.67
C ARG A 173 30.11 21.90 0.09
N GLU A 174 28.92 21.92 -0.53
CA GLU A 174 27.72 21.34 0.06
C GLU A 174 27.90 19.83 0.27
N GLN A 175 27.61 19.35 1.48
CA GLN A 175 27.69 17.94 1.80
C GLN A 175 26.41 17.22 1.41
N SER A 176 26.55 16.04 0.81
CA SER A 176 25.44 15.17 0.45
C SER A 176 25.35 13.95 1.37
N LEU A 177 24.12 13.56 1.72
CA LEU A 177 23.82 12.28 2.36
C LEU A 177 23.60 11.21 1.27
N ALA A 178 24.28 10.08 1.40
CA ALA A 178 24.03 8.88 0.62
C ALA A 178 23.48 7.78 1.55
N VAL A 179 22.49 7.03 1.05
CA VAL A 179 21.89 5.90 1.75
C VAL A 179 22.11 4.65 0.93
N ILE A 180 22.71 3.63 1.55
CA ILE A 180 22.96 2.34 0.93
C ILE A 180 21.99 1.32 1.53
N ALA A 181 21.11 0.79 0.69
CA ALA A 181 20.28 -0.34 1.04
C ALA A 181 21.10 -1.64 1.00
N MET A 182 21.02 -2.40 2.08
CA MET A 182 21.68 -3.69 2.23
C MET A 182 20.66 -4.84 2.18
N GLY A 183 21.16 -6.07 2.21
CA GLY A 183 20.33 -7.27 2.31
C GLY A 183 19.34 -7.39 1.15
N LYS A 184 18.10 -7.73 1.48
CA LYS A 184 17.04 -7.96 0.47
C LYS A 184 16.65 -6.71 -0.30
N LEU A 185 16.64 -5.53 0.33
CA LEU A 185 16.37 -4.30 -0.40
C LEU A 185 17.51 -4.00 -1.40
N GLY A 186 18.77 -4.15 -0.96
CA GLY A 186 19.93 -3.99 -1.84
C GLY A 186 19.94 -4.96 -3.04
N ALA A 187 19.34 -6.15 -2.88
CA ALA A 187 19.16 -7.13 -3.95
C ALA A 187 17.86 -6.97 -4.75
N ARG A 188 16.97 -6.04 -4.38
CA ARG A 188 15.61 -5.90 -4.91
C ARG A 188 14.74 -7.16 -4.77
N GLU A 189 14.91 -7.86 -3.65
CA GLU A 189 14.21 -9.11 -3.31
C GLU A 189 13.44 -9.00 -1.99
N LEU A 190 12.88 -7.81 -1.68
CA LEU A 190 12.04 -7.66 -0.49
C LEU A 190 10.82 -8.58 -0.54
N ASN A 191 10.41 -9.04 0.64
CA ASN A 191 9.13 -9.72 0.83
C ASN A 191 8.29 -8.98 1.91
N PHE A 192 7.01 -9.34 2.04
CA PHE A 192 6.05 -8.63 2.90
C PHE A 192 6.46 -8.49 4.38
N SER A 193 7.34 -9.36 4.88
CA SER A 193 7.82 -9.37 6.27
C SER A 193 9.27 -8.93 6.42
N SER A 194 9.89 -8.42 5.36
CA SER A 194 11.29 -8.02 5.39
C SER A 194 11.46 -6.68 6.10
N ASP A 195 12.44 -6.64 7.00
CA ASP A 195 13.01 -5.39 7.47
C ASP A 195 13.91 -4.76 6.39
N VAL A 196 14.20 -3.47 6.56
CA VAL A 196 15.09 -2.73 5.67
C VAL A 196 16.37 -2.36 6.41
N ASP A 197 17.50 -2.82 5.87
CA ASP A 197 18.83 -2.55 6.41
C ASP A 197 19.48 -1.38 5.63
N LEU A 198 19.75 -0.26 6.32
CA LEU A 198 20.31 0.95 5.71
C LEU A 198 21.65 1.34 6.33
N ILE A 199 22.59 1.76 5.50
CA ILE A 199 23.83 2.43 5.90
C ILE A 199 23.78 3.88 5.39
N PHE A 200 24.07 4.84 6.29
CA PHE A 200 24.10 6.26 5.97
C PHE A 200 25.55 6.74 5.85
N LEU A 201 25.85 7.43 4.76
CA LEU A 201 27.17 8.02 4.49
C LEU A 201 27.00 9.51 4.18
N HIS A 202 27.97 10.33 4.55
CA HIS A 202 28.00 11.73 4.11
C HIS A 202 29.32 12.02 3.39
N SER A 203 29.31 12.94 2.44
CA SER A 203 30.55 13.48 1.88
C SER A 203 31.29 14.28 2.96
N GLY A 204 32.59 14.05 3.10
CA GLY A 204 33.47 14.72 4.07
C GLY A 204 33.94 16.07 3.59
#